data_AF-A0A1I1B2V5-F1
#
_entry.id   AF-A0A1I1B2V5-F1
#
_cell.length_a   1.000
_cell.length_b   1.000
_cell.length_c   1.000
_cell.angle_alpha   90.00
_cell.angle_beta   90.00
_cell.angle_gamma   90.00
#
_symmetry.space_group_name_H-M   'P 1'
#
loop_
_entity.id
_entity.type
_entity.pdbx_description
1 polymer ?
#
loop_
_entity_poly.entity_id
_entity_poly.type
_entity_poly.pdbx_seq_one_letter_code
_entity_poly.pdbx_strand_id
1 'polypeptide(L)'
;MPRTMGPCEDARVTSISDIPMPPYTVHLSDGSSGEVEFGYTEGLLEVLGHELLVWTRPTDGIDPGLDWPGPKAGRRSVQNTCFRILTAVEQGTFGYDKPMEFDLPNGTTVLTVRKPETAEAVHATALAPHTPVARVGWELRRNDFGPLLPVSAAELPGLIRKCREVVGRLPWDAAVPHDLTIDAASLGADSFPVSDTYGPASPLVRAVAASLVTADEVVVGGLLHNAYLLRDVGESQHWFDSRLSAIARGAGRSAAVSRCEELAKSLSIATPEDTNAERLEMAVRVTLKTAALHDRLDASDRMRGYGPWETSLYFPERPPGQAATEETIASVEAALAALSPAALAEIVERHSDESGYEDLDIFAVTHRTGLPPGHRLLEELSDRTGRHLEEVRPLTTTLLSATAWRTEDGESDDDDTSAYVGWGLVDEYGDLLPSLELLLRLGPRPEDY
;
A
#
# COMPACT_ATOMS: atom_id res chain seq x y z
N MET A 1 -54.45 -22.20 3.12
CA MET A 1 -54.74 -21.02 2.28
C MET A 1 -53.47 -20.19 2.19
N PRO A 2 -52.89 -20.00 0.99
CA PRO A 2 -51.66 -19.23 0.83
C PRO A 2 -51.98 -17.72 0.88
N ARG A 3 -51.20 -16.97 1.66
CA ARG A 3 -51.24 -15.51 1.67
C ARG A 3 -50.53 -15.00 0.42
N THR A 4 -51.27 -14.33 -0.45
CA THR A 4 -50.74 -13.54 -1.56
C THR A 4 -49.88 -12.40 -1.00
N MET A 5 -48.57 -12.44 -1.27
CA MET A 5 -47.70 -11.27 -1.18
C MET A 5 -48.11 -10.29 -2.26
N GLY A 6 -48.49 -9.08 -1.86
CA GLY A 6 -48.67 -7.96 -2.79
C GLY A 6 -47.32 -7.55 -3.39
N PRO A 7 -47.32 -6.94 -4.59
CA PRO A 7 -46.10 -6.45 -5.20
C PRO A 7 -45.46 -5.40 -4.28
N CYS A 8 -44.18 -5.64 -3.96
CA CYS A 8 -43.31 -4.69 -3.30
C CYS A 8 -43.27 -3.43 -4.19
N GLU A 9 -43.68 -2.29 -3.66
CA GLU A 9 -43.52 -1.01 -4.35
C GLU A 9 -42.03 -0.83 -4.70
N ASP A 10 -41.77 -0.71 -6.00
CA ASP A 10 -40.49 -0.36 -6.56
C ASP A 10 -39.95 0.88 -5.84
N ALA A 11 -38.93 0.70 -5.01
CA ALA A 11 -38.02 1.76 -4.64
C ALA A 11 -37.32 2.21 -5.92
N ARG A 12 -37.95 3.16 -6.62
CA ARG A 12 -37.35 3.87 -7.75
C ARG A 12 -36.08 4.52 -7.22
N VAL A 13 -34.94 3.89 -7.53
CA VAL A 13 -33.65 4.56 -7.53
C VAL A 13 -33.81 5.75 -8.47
N THR A 14 -33.96 6.95 -7.92
CA THR A 14 -33.92 8.19 -8.69
C THR A 14 -32.63 8.18 -9.49
N SER A 15 -32.75 8.23 -10.82
CA SER A 15 -31.59 8.38 -11.69
C SER A 15 -30.83 9.64 -11.27
N ILE A 16 -29.52 9.52 -11.07
CA ILE A 16 -28.65 10.61 -10.59
C ILE A 16 -28.59 11.79 -11.59
N SER A 17 -29.12 11.62 -12.80
CA SER A 17 -29.34 12.68 -13.79
C SER A 17 -30.42 13.70 -13.41
N ASP A 18 -31.24 13.41 -12.38
CA ASP A 18 -32.40 14.23 -12.02
C ASP A 18 -32.13 15.15 -10.80
N ILE A 19 -30.88 15.22 -10.33
CA ILE A 19 -30.48 16.14 -9.24
C ILE A 19 -30.41 17.57 -9.83
N PRO A 20 -31.11 18.57 -9.25
CA PRO A 20 -31.00 19.96 -9.66
C PRO A 20 -29.53 20.40 -9.69
N MET A 21 -29.17 21.34 -10.58
CA MET A 21 -27.80 21.90 -10.52
C MET A 21 -27.53 22.39 -9.09
N PRO A 22 -26.41 21.97 -8.48
CA PRO A 22 -26.08 22.39 -7.12
C PRO A 22 -25.99 23.92 -7.06
N PRO A 23 -26.38 24.57 -5.94
CA PRO A 23 -26.29 26.01 -5.78
C PRO A 23 -24.84 26.51 -5.59
N TYR A 24 -23.85 25.68 -5.91
CA TYR A 24 -22.43 25.95 -5.71
C TYR A 24 -21.60 25.35 -6.85
N THR A 25 -20.43 25.94 -7.07
CA THR A 25 -19.38 25.39 -7.93
C THR A 25 -18.40 24.60 -7.08
N VAL A 26 -17.82 23.53 -7.65
CA VAL A 26 -16.74 22.77 -7.02
C VAL A 26 -15.45 23.05 -7.76
N HIS A 27 -14.50 23.66 -7.05
CA HIS A 27 -13.12 23.83 -7.49
C HIS A 27 -12.32 22.62 -7.00
N LEU A 28 -11.63 21.97 -7.92
CA LEU A 28 -10.77 20.84 -7.62
C LEU A 28 -9.34 21.34 -7.47
N SER A 29 -8.62 20.84 -6.46
CA SER A 29 -7.19 21.07 -6.32
C SER A 29 -6.46 19.79 -6.64
N ASP A 30 -5.54 19.87 -7.60
CA ASP A 30 -4.59 18.81 -7.87
C ASP A 30 -3.57 18.80 -6.72
N GLY A 31 -3.38 17.64 -6.11
CA GLY A 31 -2.32 17.38 -5.15
C GLY A 31 -0.95 17.42 -5.82
N SER A 32 0.10 17.31 -4.99
CA SER A 32 1.51 17.42 -5.44
C SER A 32 1.94 16.36 -6.49
N SER A 33 1.10 15.38 -6.79
CA SER A 33 1.30 14.31 -7.78
C SER A 33 0.41 14.43 -9.02
N GLY A 34 -0.37 15.50 -9.19
CA GLY A 34 -1.32 15.64 -10.30
C GLY A 34 -2.62 14.83 -10.13
N GLU A 35 -2.82 14.18 -8.99
CA GLU A 35 -4.09 13.56 -8.61
C GLU A 35 -4.98 14.56 -7.87
N VAL A 36 -6.28 14.56 -8.13
CA VAL A 36 -7.23 15.44 -7.42
C VAL A 36 -7.42 14.93 -5.98
N GLU A 37 -6.83 15.62 -5.01
CA GLU A 37 -6.86 15.21 -3.60
C GLU A 37 -8.10 15.75 -2.86
N PHE A 38 -8.49 16.99 -3.14
CA PHE A 38 -9.64 17.62 -2.49
C PHE A 38 -10.33 18.63 -3.41
N GLY A 39 -11.56 18.97 -3.07
CA GLY A 39 -12.28 20.07 -3.69
C GLY A 39 -12.88 20.99 -2.65
N TYR A 40 -13.10 22.24 -3.02
CA TYR A 40 -13.82 23.19 -2.19
C TYR A 40 -14.95 23.85 -2.96
N THR A 41 -15.97 24.24 -2.21
CA THR A 41 -17.17 24.87 -2.78
C THR A 41 -16.99 26.37 -2.93
N GLU A 42 -17.68 26.94 -3.91
CA GLU A 42 -17.95 28.38 -4.01
C GLU A 42 -19.45 28.56 -4.24
N GLY A 43 -20.12 29.27 -3.32
CA GLY A 43 -21.56 29.53 -3.36
C GLY A 43 -22.36 28.99 -2.17
N LEU A 44 -21.72 28.33 -1.19
CA LEU A 44 -22.40 27.86 0.01
C LEU A 44 -22.44 28.87 1.16
N LEU A 45 -21.71 29.99 1.05
CA LEU A 45 -21.67 31.04 2.07
C LEU A 45 -23.04 31.53 2.54
N GLU A 46 -23.98 31.76 1.62
CA GLU A 46 -25.32 32.26 1.99
C GLU A 46 -26.17 31.20 2.69
N VAL A 47 -25.91 29.91 2.43
CA VAL A 47 -26.68 28.78 2.96
C VAL A 47 -26.13 28.28 4.29
N LEU A 48 -24.80 28.17 4.41
CA LEU A 48 -24.11 27.58 5.55
C LEU A 48 -23.38 28.62 6.42
N GLY A 49 -23.16 29.82 5.91
CA GLY A 49 -22.25 30.80 6.52
C GLY A 49 -20.77 30.51 6.27
N HIS A 50 -20.45 29.49 5.48
CA HIS A 50 -19.10 29.08 5.11
C HIS A 50 -19.11 28.22 3.83
N GLU A 51 -17.96 28.11 3.18
CA GLU A 51 -17.70 27.11 2.15
C GLU A 51 -17.29 25.76 2.79
N LEU A 52 -17.23 24.71 1.98
CA LEU A 52 -16.81 23.38 2.40
C LEU A 52 -15.53 22.98 1.67
N LEU A 53 -14.58 22.39 2.39
CA LEU A 53 -13.44 21.66 1.81
C LEU A 53 -13.65 20.17 2.06
N VAL A 54 -13.71 19.39 0.98
CA VAL A 54 -14.02 17.97 1.00
C VAL A 54 -12.94 17.20 0.24
N TRP A 55 -12.39 16.17 0.86
CA TRP A 55 -11.49 15.24 0.19
C TRP A 55 -12.24 14.45 -0.88
N THR A 56 -11.59 14.15 -2.00
CA THR A 56 -12.24 13.43 -3.10
C THR A 56 -12.53 11.98 -2.77
N ARG A 57 -11.89 11.42 -1.75
CA ARG A 57 -12.07 10.06 -1.21
C ARG A 57 -12.24 10.09 0.33
N PRO A 58 -12.77 9.03 0.95
CA PRO A 58 -12.77 8.90 2.41
C PRO A 58 -11.35 9.05 2.97
N THR A 59 -11.20 9.80 4.06
CA THR A 59 -9.93 9.99 4.78
C THR A 59 -9.75 8.99 5.91
N ASP A 60 -10.87 8.42 6.39
CA ASP A 60 -10.92 7.58 7.57
C ASP A 60 -11.86 6.37 7.37
N GLY A 61 -11.78 5.38 8.27
CA GLY A 61 -12.77 4.30 8.39
C GLY A 61 -12.28 2.91 7.97
N ILE A 62 -13.22 1.96 7.95
CA ILE A 62 -12.96 0.52 7.74
C ILE A 62 -12.71 0.19 6.25
N ASP A 63 -12.99 1.11 5.33
CA ASP A 63 -12.63 1.00 3.91
C ASP A 63 -12.35 2.38 3.30
N PRO A 64 -11.08 2.77 3.13
CA PRO A 64 -10.72 4.05 2.51
C PRO A 64 -11.02 4.13 1.00
N GLY A 65 -11.65 3.13 0.38
CA GLY A 65 -12.39 3.31 -0.87
C GLY A 65 -11.66 2.87 -2.14
N LEU A 66 -11.29 1.59 -2.24
CA LEU A 66 -10.91 0.95 -3.51
C LEU A 66 -11.91 1.21 -4.65
N ASP A 67 -13.19 1.32 -4.31
CA ASP A 67 -14.27 1.54 -5.28
C ASP A 67 -14.45 3.03 -5.63
N TRP A 68 -13.61 3.92 -5.09
CA TRP A 68 -13.77 5.33 -5.35
C TRP A 68 -13.26 5.63 -6.77
N PRO A 69 -14.12 6.04 -7.73
CA PRO A 69 -13.80 5.90 -9.16
C PRO A 69 -12.82 6.97 -9.69
N GLY A 70 -11.57 6.95 -9.23
CA GLY A 70 -10.47 7.76 -9.75
C GLY A 70 -10.72 9.28 -9.84
N PRO A 71 -9.83 10.01 -10.52
CA PRO A 71 -9.89 11.48 -10.64
C PRO A 71 -11.19 11.99 -11.28
N LYS A 72 -11.77 11.22 -12.22
CA LYS A 72 -13.01 11.57 -12.93
C LYS A 72 -14.25 11.54 -12.02
N ALA A 73 -14.22 10.83 -10.90
CA ALA A 73 -15.29 10.82 -9.90
C ALA A 73 -15.07 11.79 -8.74
N GLY A 74 -13.89 12.42 -8.62
CA GLY A 74 -13.56 13.32 -7.51
C GLY A 74 -14.55 14.48 -7.36
N ARG A 75 -14.95 15.12 -8.46
CA ARG A 75 -15.99 16.17 -8.43
C ARG A 75 -17.33 15.63 -7.93
N ARG A 76 -17.74 14.46 -8.44
CA ARG A 76 -19.02 13.84 -8.08
C ARG A 76 -19.06 13.43 -6.61
N SER A 77 -17.92 13.01 -6.08
CA SER A 77 -17.71 12.72 -4.67
C SER A 77 -17.94 13.93 -3.78
N VAL A 78 -17.19 15.01 -4.06
CA VAL A 78 -17.31 16.27 -3.34
C VAL A 78 -18.74 16.78 -3.41
N GLN A 79 -19.37 16.72 -4.59
CA GLN A 79 -20.77 17.09 -4.77
C GLN A 79 -21.72 16.25 -3.90
N ASN A 80 -21.61 14.91 -3.94
CA ASN A 80 -22.46 14.02 -3.13
C ASN A 80 -22.30 14.29 -1.62
N THR A 81 -21.07 14.52 -1.16
CA THR A 81 -20.78 14.84 0.24
C THR A 81 -21.38 16.19 0.63
N CYS A 82 -21.24 17.21 -0.22
CA CYS A 82 -21.86 18.52 0.01
C CYS A 82 -23.40 18.43 0.02
N PHE A 83 -24.01 17.66 -0.89
CA PHE A 83 -25.46 17.44 -0.89
C PHE A 83 -25.94 16.80 0.41
N ARG A 84 -25.23 15.80 0.95
CA ARG A 84 -25.56 15.17 2.23
C ARG A 84 -25.51 16.15 3.40
N ILE A 85 -24.52 17.04 3.41
CA ILE A 85 -24.41 18.11 4.42
C ILE A 85 -25.58 19.08 4.31
N LEU A 86 -25.92 19.53 3.09
CA LEU A 86 -27.08 20.40 2.86
C LEU A 86 -28.38 19.75 3.32
N THR A 87 -28.58 18.46 3.00
CA THR A 87 -29.74 17.69 3.49
C THR A 87 -29.78 17.61 5.02
N ALA A 88 -28.65 17.41 5.69
CA ALA A 88 -28.58 17.41 7.15
C ALA A 88 -28.90 18.78 7.77
N VAL A 89 -28.52 19.87 7.10
CA VAL A 89 -28.85 21.25 7.51
C VAL A 89 -30.36 21.49 7.38
N GLU A 90 -30.95 21.13 6.25
CA GLU A 90 -32.41 21.24 6.01
C GLU A 90 -33.22 20.41 7.03
N GLN A 91 -32.71 19.24 7.43
CA GLN A 91 -33.33 18.37 8.42
C GLN A 91 -33.06 18.79 9.88
N GLY A 92 -32.22 19.79 10.12
CA GLY A 92 -31.84 20.23 11.46
C GLY A 92 -30.98 19.23 12.24
N THR A 93 -30.33 18.29 11.55
CA THR A 93 -29.42 17.28 12.14
C THR A 93 -27.95 17.68 12.04
N PHE A 94 -27.65 18.76 11.33
CA PHE A 94 -26.31 19.32 11.20
C PHE A 94 -25.77 19.88 12.53
N GLY A 95 -24.48 19.62 12.79
CA GLY A 95 -23.73 20.27 13.85
C GLY A 95 -22.23 20.15 13.66
N TYR A 96 -21.49 21.21 13.99
CA TYR A 96 -20.04 21.19 13.93
C TYR A 96 -19.45 20.16 14.89
N ASP A 97 -18.38 19.51 14.45
CA ASP A 97 -17.64 18.48 15.19
C ASP A 97 -18.52 17.31 15.68
N LYS A 98 -19.70 17.14 15.08
CA LYS A 98 -20.60 16.01 15.34
C LYS A 98 -20.63 15.10 14.12
N PRO A 99 -20.56 13.77 14.32
CA PRO A 99 -20.70 12.83 13.22
C PRO A 99 -22.14 12.84 12.69
N MET A 100 -22.27 12.89 11.36
CA MET A 100 -23.51 12.70 10.63
C MET A 100 -23.42 11.38 9.87
N GLU A 101 -24.29 10.43 10.22
CA GLU A 101 -24.29 9.09 9.64
C GLU A 101 -25.32 8.98 8.52
N PHE A 102 -24.89 8.41 7.38
CA PHE A 102 -25.73 8.19 6.21
C PHE A 102 -25.62 6.74 5.77
N ASP A 103 -26.74 6.03 5.78
CA ASP A 103 -26.79 4.63 5.35
C ASP A 103 -26.49 4.48 3.85
N LEU A 104 -25.73 3.45 3.52
CA LEU A 104 -25.45 2.96 2.18
C LEU A 104 -25.94 1.51 2.08
N PRO A 105 -26.21 0.99 0.87
CA PRO A 105 -26.60 -0.41 0.68
C PRO A 105 -25.63 -1.44 1.30
N ASN A 106 -24.35 -1.10 1.46
CA ASN A 106 -23.31 -1.96 2.00
C ASN A 106 -22.46 -1.30 3.10
N GLY A 107 -22.99 -0.28 3.79
CA GLY A 107 -22.23 0.40 4.83
C GLY A 107 -22.88 1.68 5.32
N THR A 108 -22.05 2.55 5.89
CA THR A 108 -22.42 3.85 6.43
C THR A 108 -21.32 4.83 6.07
N THR A 109 -21.71 5.98 5.55
CA THR A 109 -20.80 7.13 5.45
C THR A 109 -20.96 7.98 6.69
N VAL A 110 -19.86 8.35 7.33
CA VAL A 110 -19.86 9.30 8.44
C VAL A 110 -19.16 10.56 8.02
N LEU A 111 -19.85 11.69 8.12
CA LEU A 111 -19.32 13.01 7.79
C LEU A 111 -19.17 13.82 9.08
N THR A 112 -18.02 14.47 9.25
CA THR A 112 -17.78 15.41 10.35
C THR A 112 -17.34 16.75 9.80
N VAL A 113 -18.19 17.78 9.96
CA VAL A 113 -17.87 19.14 9.51
C VAL A 113 -17.20 19.88 10.66
N ARG A 114 -15.94 20.28 10.47
CA ARG A 114 -15.19 21.08 11.45
C ARG A 114 -15.70 22.50 11.49
N LYS A 115 -15.40 23.23 12.56
CA LYS A 115 -15.65 24.67 12.60
C LYS A 115 -14.91 25.37 11.45
N PRO A 116 -15.50 26.43 10.85
CA PRO A 116 -14.86 27.12 9.75
C PRO A 116 -13.53 27.78 10.15
N GLU A 117 -12.52 27.62 9.30
CA GLU A 117 -11.26 28.33 9.31
C GLU A 117 -11.21 29.31 8.12
N THR A 118 -10.13 30.06 7.93
CA THR A 118 -10.00 30.91 6.74
C THR A 118 -9.58 30.11 5.51
N ALA A 119 -9.97 30.55 4.32
CA ALA A 119 -9.54 29.93 3.05
C ALA A 119 -8.02 29.83 2.93
N GLU A 120 -7.29 30.84 3.42
CA GLU A 120 -5.83 30.83 3.49
C GLU A 120 -5.29 29.70 4.38
N ALA A 121 -5.87 29.50 5.58
CA ALA A 121 -5.44 28.46 6.52
C ALA A 121 -5.68 27.04 6.00
N VAL A 122 -6.60 26.86 5.06
CA VAL A 122 -6.92 25.57 4.44
C VAL A 122 -6.47 25.46 2.99
N HIS A 123 -5.68 26.42 2.51
CA HIS A 123 -5.15 26.46 1.14
C HIS A 123 -6.23 26.40 0.02
N ALA A 124 -7.42 26.95 0.26
CA ALA A 124 -8.48 27.09 -0.76
C ALA A 124 -8.21 28.30 -1.67
N THR A 125 -7.26 28.16 -2.59
CA THR A 125 -6.65 29.28 -3.34
C THR A 125 -7.57 30.00 -4.33
N ALA A 126 -8.67 29.38 -4.79
CA ALA A 126 -9.64 30.05 -5.66
C ALA A 126 -10.70 30.85 -4.88
N LEU A 127 -10.67 30.84 -3.54
CA LEU A 127 -11.52 31.69 -2.70
C LEU A 127 -10.75 32.92 -2.19
N ALA A 128 -11.47 33.97 -1.79
CA ALA A 128 -10.86 35.11 -1.12
C ALA A 128 -10.21 34.66 0.22
N PRO A 129 -9.03 35.19 0.61
CA PRO A 129 -8.26 34.66 1.75
C PRO A 129 -9.01 34.53 3.08
N HIS A 130 -9.95 35.44 3.35
CA HIS A 130 -10.73 35.49 4.60
C HIS A 130 -12.08 34.79 4.51
N THR A 131 -12.41 34.15 3.39
CA THR A 131 -13.64 33.36 3.26
C THR A 131 -13.64 32.25 4.31
N PRO A 132 -14.70 32.09 5.12
CA PRO A 132 -14.80 30.99 6.06
C PRO A 132 -15.01 29.67 5.31
N VAL A 133 -14.18 28.67 5.60
CA VAL A 133 -14.19 27.33 4.97
C VAL A 133 -14.14 26.27 6.06
N ALA A 134 -15.12 25.37 6.06
CA ALA A 134 -15.15 24.22 6.98
C ALA A 134 -14.58 22.97 6.30
N ARG A 135 -13.58 22.35 6.94
CA ARG A 135 -13.06 21.03 6.51
C ARG A 135 -14.06 19.93 6.84
N VAL A 136 -14.29 19.05 5.89
CA VAL A 136 -15.14 17.87 6.04
C VAL A 136 -14.27 16.64 6.20
N GLY A 137 -14.27 16.08 7.41
CA GLY A 137 -13.79 14.73 7.66
C GLY A 137 -14.79 13.73 7.10
N TRP A 138 -14.30 12.71 6.40
CA TRP A 138 -15.16 11.77 5.70
C TRP A 138 -14.68 10.34 5.94
N GLU A 139 -15.54 9.57 6.60
CA GLU A 139 -15.33 8.18 6.92
C GLU A 139 -16.27 7.27 6.11
N LEU A 140 -15.75 6.13 5.66
CA LEU A 140 -16.55 5.07 5.06
C LEU A 140 -16.42 3.78 5.89
N ARG A 141 -17.53 3.36 6.51
CA ARG A 141 -17.66 2.10 7.26
C ARG A 141 -18.44 1.12 6.40
N ARG A 142 -17.87 -0.02 6.02
CA ARG A 142 -18.61 -1.08 5.31
C ARG A 142 -18.53 -2.37 6.09
N ASN A 143 -19.64 -3.11 6.10
CA ASN A 143 -19.69 -4.40 6.77
C ASN A 143 -18.93 -5.46 5.96
N ASP A 144 -18.50 -6.52 6.66
CA ASP A 144 -18.03 -7.74 6.02
C ASP A 144 -19.13 -8.31 5.12
N PHE A 145 -18.74 -8.79 3.92
CA PHE A 145 -19.65 -9.48 3.01
C PHE A 145 -19.36 -10.99 2.93
N GLY A 146 -18.25 -11.46 3.52
CA GLY A 146 -17.91 -12.87 3.66
C GLY A 146 -17.94 -13.34 5.13
N PRO A 147 -18.00 -14.66 5.37
CA PRO A 147 -17.82 -15.20 6.72
C PRO A 147 -16.38 -14.98 7.20
N LEU A 148 -16.18 -14.92 8.51
CA LEU A 148 -14.84 -14.89 9.11
C LEU A 148 -14.08 -16.18 8.78
N LEU A 149 -13.06 -16.08 7.93
CA LEU A 149 -12.29 -17.21 7.42
C LEU A 149 -11.08 -17.54 8.32
N PRO A 150 -10.88 -18.80 8.75
CA PRO A 150 -9.68 -19.24 9.47
C PRO A 150 -8.43 -19.22 8.59
N VAL A 151 -7.25 -19.32 9.20
CA VAL A 151 -6.02 -19.71 8.47
C VAL A 151 -6.22 -21.14 7.95
N SER A 152 -5.90 -21.37 6.68
CA SER A 152 -5.98 -22.71 6.10
C SER A 152 -4.89 -23.63 6.67
N ALA A 153 -5.14 -24.93 6.71
CA ALA A 153 -4.12 -25.89 7.16
C ALA A 153 -2.85 -25.88 6.29
N ALA A 154 -2.95 -25.45 5.02
CA ALA A 154 -1.83 -25.34 4.10
C ALA A 154 -0.94 -24.11 4.39
N GLU A 155 -1.53 -22.98 4.77
CA GLU A 155 -0.79 -21.74 5.08
C GLU A 155 -0.15 -21.76 6.47
N LEU A 156 -0.71 -22.53 7.39
CA LEU A 156 -0.34 -22.53 8.81
C LEU A 156 1.16 -22.81 9.09
N PRO A 157 1.83 -23.79 8.45
CA PRO A 157 3.26 -23.99 8.62
C PRO A 157 4.10 -22.78 8.19
N GLY A 158 3.69 -22.10 7.11
CA GLY A 158 4.34 -20.87 6.62
C GLY A 158 4.20 -19.73 7.64
N LEU A 159 2.99 -19.51 8.16
CA LEU A 159 2.76 -18.49 9.18
C LEU A 159 3.54 -18.75 10.48
N ILE A 160 3.59 -20.00 10.95
CA ILE A 160 4.36 -20.37 12.15
C ILE A 160 5.85 -20.06 11.94
N ARG A 161 6.40 -20.45 10.78
CA ARG A 161 7.79 -20.18 10.42
C ARG A 161 8.06 -18.68 10.40
N LYS A 162 7.22 -17.92 9.72
CA LYS A 162 7.32 -16.46 9.62
C LYS A 162 7.28 -15.78 10.99
N CYS A 163 6.38 -16.20 11.89
CA CYS A 163 6.34 -15.67 13.26
C CYS A 163 7.65 -15.95 14.01
N ARG A 164 8.19 -17.16 13.91
CA ARG A 164 9.46 -17.54 14.55
C ARG A 164 10.64 -16.74 13.99
N GLU A 165 10.67 -16.54 12.68
CA GLU A 165 11.70 -15.72 12.01
C GLU A 165 11.67 -14.28 12.53
N VAL A 166 10.50 -13.64 12.57
CA VAL A 166 10.37 -12.26 13.06
C VAL A 166 10.76 -12.14 14.52
N VAL A 167 10.25 -13.05 15.38
CA VAL A 167 10.59 -13.04 16.82
C VAL A 167 12.09 -13.31 17.04
N GLY A 168 12.70 -14.20 16.25
CA GLY A 168 14.12 -14.52 16.33
C GLY A 168 15.05 -13.37 15.93
N ARG A 169 14.52 -12.33 15.27
CA ARG A 169 15.27 -11.13 14.86
C ARG A 169 15.14 -9.96 15.83
N LEU A 170 14.29 -10.09 16.86
CA LEU A 170 14.20 -9.07 17.90
C LEU A 170 15.54 -8.99 18.67
N PRO A 171 16.00 -7.79 19.06
CA PRO A 171 17.16 -7.67 19.93
C PRO A 171 16.95 -8.48 21.22
N TRP A 172 17.99 -9.21 21.66
CA TRP A 172 17.89 -10.11 22.81
C TRP A 172 17.55 -9.39 24.13
N ASP A 173 17.83 -8.08 24.21
CA ASP A 173 17.56 -7.19 25.33
C ASP A 173 16.38 -6.24 25.08
N ALA A 174 15.62 -6.46 24.00
CA ALA A 174 14.50 -5.62 23.62
C ALA A 174 13.39 -5.59 24.68
N ALA A 175 12.96 -4.38 25.05
CA ALA A 175 11.81 -4.16 25.92
C ALA A 175 10.50 -4.20 25.12
N VAL A 176 9.99 -5.41 24.85
CA VAL A 176 8.71 -5.61 24.15
C VAL A 176 7.53 -5.51 25.13
N PRO A 177 6.45 -4.77 24.79
CA PRO A 177 5.21 -4.78 25.56
C PRO A 177 4.65 -6.20 25.77
N HIS A 178 4.09 -6.46 26.96
CA HIS A 178 3.66 -7.81 27.33
C HIS A 178 2.58 -8.38 26.40
N ASP A 179 1.67 -7.53 25.93
CA ASP A 179 0.60 -7.86 24.99
C ASP A 179 1.09 -8.15 23.56
N LEU A 180 2.34 -7.79 23.23
CA LEU A 180 3.01 -8.10 21.96
C LEU A 180 3.99 -9.27 22.08
N THR A 181 4.22 -9.80 23.29
CA THR A 181 5.19 -10.87 23.51
C THR A 181 4.68 -12.21 22.96
N ILE A 182 5.54 -12.95 22.27
CA ILE A 182 5.24 -14.25 21.69
C ILE A 182 6.29 -15.26 22.13
N ASP A 183 5.84 -16.39 22.69
CA ASP A 183 6.69 -17.56 22.89
C ASP A 183 6.80 -18.35 21.58
N ALA A 184 7.84 -18.02 20.80
CA ALA A 184 8.11 -18.61 19.49
C ALA A 184 8.29 -20.14 19.53
N ALA A 185 8.78 -20.69 20.64
CA ALA A 185 8.98 -22.13 20.80
C ALA A 185 7.66 -22.88 21.00
N SER A 186 6.66 -22.21 21.59
CA SER A 186 5.32 -22.78 21.82
C SER A 186 4.35 -22.66 20.64
N LEU A 187 4.71 -21.91 19.58
CA LEU A 187 3.83 -21.67 18.44
C LEU A 187 3.41 -22.98 17.76
N GLY A 188 2.09 -23.17 17.66
CA GLY A 188 1.45 -24.30 16.99
C GLY A 188 0.09 -23.90 16.42
N ALA A 189 -0.70 -24.87 15.96
CA ALA A 189 -1.99 -24.59 15.34
C ALA A 189 -2.98 -23.84 16.26
N ASP A 190 -2.98 -24.20 17.54
CA ASP A 190 -3.85 -23.59 18.55
C ASP A 190 -3.47 -22.12 18.86
N SER A 191 -2.30 -21.67 18.40
CA SER A 191 -1.87 -20.28 18.54
C SER A 191 -2.57 -19.32 17.55
N PHE A 192 -3.31 -19.84 16.55
CA PHE A 192 -3.96 -19.06 15.49
C PHE A 192 -5.51 -19.18 15.54
N PRO A 193 -6.16 -18.84 16.67
CA PRO A 193 -7.61 -18.96 16.77
C PRO A 193 -8.31 -17.89 15.93
N VAL A 194 -9.45 -18.28 15.36
CA VAL A 194 -10.21 -17.45 14.41
C VAL A 194 -10.65 -16.10 15.02
N SER A 195 -10.94 -16.09 16.32
CA SER A 195 -11.55 -14.98 17.04
C SER A 195 -10.57 -14.13 17.87
N ASP A 196 -9.26 -14.21 17.60
CA ASP A 196 -8.28 -13.36 18.30
C ASP A 196 -8.42 -11.88 17.86
N THR A 197 -7.85 -10.95 18.64
CA THR A 197 -8.00 -9.50 18.53
C THR A 197 -7.69 -8.96 17.13
N TYR A 198 -6.64 -9.49 16.49
CA TYR A 198 -6.20 -9.10 15.15
C TYR A 198 -6.53 -10.20 14.12
N GLY A 199 -7.52 -11.04 14.43
CA GLY A 199 -7.98 -12.13 13.58
C GLY A 199 -7.08 -13.37 13.64
N PRO A 200 -7.24 -14.31 12.69
CA PRO A 200 -6.57 -15.62 12.72
C PRO A 200 -5.03 -15.53 12.67
N ALA A 201 -4.48 -14.48 12.06
CA ALA A 201 -3.04 -14.23 11.98
C ALA A 201 -2.50 -13.36 13.14
N SER A 202 -3.23 -13.25 14.25
CA SER A 202 -2.85 -12.43 15.41
C SER A 202 -1.42 -12.64 15.93
N PRO A 203 -0.86 -13.86 15.99
CA PRO A 203 0.54 -14.04 16.33
C PRO A 203 1.49 -13.28 15.41
N LEU A 204 1.24 -13.28 14.09
CA LEU A 204 2.10 -12.55 13.16
C LEU A 204 1.99 -11.04 13.37
N VAL A 205 0.78 -10.51 13.59
CA VAL A 205 0.57 -9.09 13.89
C VAL A 205 1.34 -8.67 15.14
N ARG A 206 1.30 -9.47 16.21
CA ARG A 206 2.05 -9.21 17.44
C ARG A 206 3.57 -9.28 17.21
N ALA A 207 4.06 -10.24 16.42
CA ALA A 207 5.48 -10.38 16.10
C ALA A 207 6.00 -9.15 15.34
N VAL A 208 5.24 -8.72 14.33
CA VAL A 208 5.55 -7.53 13.54
C VAL A 208 5.49 -6.29 14.42
N ALA A 209 4.44 -6.10 15.21
CA ALA A 209 4.34 -4.97 16.12
C ALA A 209 5.49 -4.92 17.14
N ALA A 210 5.89 -6.07 17.70
CA ALA A 210 7.06 -6.15 18.57
C ALA A 210 8.33 -5.67 17.85
N SER A 211 8.56 -6.12 16.62
CA SER A 211 9.71 -5.68 15.82
C SER A 211 9.71 -4.18 15.51
N LEU A 212 8.53 -3.60 15.30
CA LEU A 212 8.37 -2.17 14.99
C LEU A 212 8.65 -1.31 16.22
N VAL A 213 8.23 -1.75 17.41
CA VAL A 213 8.52 -1.05 18.67
C VAL A 213 10.01 -1.10 19.00
N THR A 214 10.70 -2.15 18.59
CA THR A 214 12.13 -2.35 18.83
C THR A 214 13.00 -1.97 17.63
N ALA A 215 12.40 -1.37 16.60
CA ALA A 215 13.07 -1.04 15.35
C ALA A 215 14.13 0.03 15.58
N ASP A 216 15.30 -0.16 14.96
CA ASP A 216 16.31 0.88 14.86
C ASP A 216 16.04 1.83 13.67
N GLU A 217 16.90 2.82 13.50
CA GLU A 217 16.76 3.81 12.42
C GLU A 217 16.77 3.18 11.01
N VAL A 218 17.43 2.04 10.83
CA VAL A 218 17.50 1.36 9.53
C VAL A 218 16.15 0.74 9.20
N VAL A 219 15.56 0.00 10.14
CA VAL A 219 14.23 -0.62 9.96
C VAL A 219 13.15 0.45 9.75
N VAL A 220 13.23 1.55 10.50
CA VAL A 220 12.32 2.71 10.32
C VAL A 220 12.54 3.38 8.96
N GLY A 221 13.80 3.51 8.52
CA GLY A 221 14.16 3.99 7.20
C GLY A 221 13.56 3.14 6.08
N GLY A 222 13.61 1.81 6.19
CA GLY A 222 13.02 0.87 5.23
C GLY A 222 11.50 1.00 5.10
N LEU A 223 10.80 1.19 6.23
CA LEU A 223 9.34 1.45 6.24
C LEU A 223 8.99 2.73 5.49
N LEU A 224 9.74 3.81 5.74
CA LEU A 224 9.54 5.09 5.07
C LEU A 224 9.89 5.00 3.59
N HIS A 225 10.93 4.24 3.23
CA HIS A 225 11.30 3.99 1.85
C HIS A 225 10.15 3.31 1.10
N ASN A 226 9.47 2.31 1.70
CA ASN A 226 8.27 1.70 1.10
C ASN A 226 7.19 2.73 0.74
N ALA A 227 6.99 3.73 1.60
CA ALA A 227 6.04 4.81 1.35
C ALA A 227 6.39 5.64 0.12
N TYR A 228 7.69 5.85 -0.14
CA TYR A 228 8.16 6.51 -1.34
C TYR A 228 8.08 5.60 -2.58
N LEU A 229 8.42 4.32 -2.43
CA LEU A 229 8.44 3.35 -3.53
C LEU A 229 7.07 3.15 -4.18
N LEU A 230 6.03 3.01 -3.37
CA LEU A 230 4.67 2.88 -3.89
C LEU A 230 4.33 4.10 -4.77
N ARG A 231 4.71 5.31 -4.34
CA ARG A 231 4.48 6.54 -5.11
C ARG A 231 5.16 6.52 -6.49
N ASP A 232 6.37 5.98 -6.59
CA ASP A 232 7.13 5.93 -7.85
C ASP A 232 6.52 4.98 -8.89
N VAL A 233 5.82 3.93 -8.46
CA VAL A 233 5.09 3.00 -9.35
C VAL A 233 3.65 3.43 -9.62
N GLY A 234 3.29 4.66 -9.24
CA GLY A 234 1.94 5.20 -9.43
C GLY A 234 0.89 4.63 -8.47
N GLU A 235 1.30 3.86 -7.45
CA GLU A 235 0.41 3.38 -6.38
C GLU A 235 0.54 4.27 -5.14
N SER A 236 -0.51 4.93 -4.68
CA SER A 236 -0.42 5.57 -3.36
C SER A 236 -0.53 4.51 -2.25
N GLN A 237 0.17 4.67 -1.11
CA GLN A 237 -0.04 3.82 0.07
C GLN A 237 -1.52 3.74 0.48
N HIS A 238 -2.27 4.82 0.24
CA HIS A 238 -3.72 4.86 0.43
C HIS A 238 -4.48 3.87 -0.48
N TRP A 239 -4.03 3.67 -1.71
CA TRP A 239 -4.63 2.70 -2.63
C TRP A 239 -4.40 1.28 -2.12
N PHE A 240 -3.17 0.97 -1.69
CA PHE A 240 -2.85 -0.34 -1.15
C PHE A 240 -3.56 -0.62 0.20
N ASP A 241 -3.61 0.37 1.11
CA ASP A 241 -4.39 0.30 2.36
C ASP A 241 -5.88 0.02 2.11
N SER A 242 -6.42 0.63 1.04
CA SER A 242 -7.78 0.33 0.57
C SER A 242 -7.88 -1.10 0.05
N ARG A 243 -6.92 -1.57 -0.77
CA ARG A 243 -6.80 -2.97 -1.26
C ARG A 243 -6.96 -3.98 -0.12
N LEU A 244 -6.14 -3.83 0.91
CA LEU A 244 -6.17 -4.66 2.12
C LEU A 244 -7.54 -4.64 2.81
N SER A 245 -8.18 -3.47 2.88
CA SER A 245 -9.48 -3.31 3.54
C SER A 245 -10.61 -4.06 2.80
N ALA A 246 -10.60 -4.14 1.46
CA ALA A 246 -11.58 -4.99 0.76
C ALA A 246 -11.29 -6.48 0.87
N ILE A 247 -10.01 -6.88 0.84
CA ILE A 247 -9.62 -8.28 1.07
C ILE A 247 -10.10 -8.73 2.46
N ALA A 248 -9.94 -7.86 3.47
CA ALA A 248 -10.41 -8.09 4.83
C ALA A 248 -11.92 -8.38 4.87
N ARG A 249 -12.74 -7.58 4.19
CA ARG A 249 -14.19 -7.79 4.13
C ARG A 249 -14.61 -9.09 3.48
N GLY A 250 -13.92 -9.47 2.41
CA GLY A 250 -14.15 -10.76 1.74
C GLY A 250 -13.81 -11.94 2.64
N ALA A 251 -12.89 -11.74 3.57
CA ALA A 251 -12.48 -12.73 4.56
C ALA A 251 -13.22 -12.62 5.91
N GLY A 252 -14.15 -11.68 6.07
CA GLY A 252 -14.84 -11.42 7.34
C GLY A 252 -13.93 -10.88 8.45
N ARG A 253 -12.86 -10.15 8.09
CA ARG A 253 -11.77 -9.70 8.97
C ARG A 253 -11.69 -8.17 9.11
N SER A 254 -12.72 -7.42 8.75
CA SER A 254 -12.69 -5.95 8.88
C SER A 254 -12.40 -5.48 10.30
N ALA A 255 -12.99 -6.11 11.32
CA ALA A 255 -12.72 -5.76 12.72
C ALA A 255 -11.25 -5.96 13.12
N ALA A 256 -10.63 -7.05 12.66
CA ALA A 256 -9.22 -7.35 12.91
C ALA A 256 -8.29 -6.29 12.28
N VAL A 257 -8.59 -5.90 11.04
CA VAL A 257 -7.86 -4.85 10.32
C VAL A 257 -8.03 -3.49 10.99
N SER A 258 -9.22 -3.13 11.48
CA SER A 258 -9.42 -1.91 12.27
C SER A 258 -8.62 -1.91 13.57
N ARG A 259 -8.49 -3.06 14.26
CA ARG A 259 -7.61 -3.18 15.44
C ARG A 259 -6.14 -2.97 15.11
N CYS A 260 -5.70 -3.30 13.89
CA CYS A 260 -4.34 -3.00 13.45
C CYS A 260 -4.10 -1.49 13.28
N GLU A 261 -5.13 -0.73 12.89
CA GLU A 261 -5.03 0.75 12.81
C GLU A 261 -4.91 1.39 14.19
N GLU A 262 -5.70 0.91 15.16
CA GLU A 262 -5.60 1.34 16.54
C GLU A 262 -4.22 1.00 17.13
N LEU A 263 -3.72 -0.21 16.84
CA LEU A 263 -2.39 -0.63 17.24
C LEU A 263 -1.33 0.30 16.64
N ALA A 264 -1.36 0.54 15.32
CA ALA A 264 -0.42 1.43 14.63
C ALA A 264 -0.32 2.82 15.30
N LYS A 265 -1.45 3.43 15.65
CA LYS A 265 -1.52 4.72 16.34
C LYS A 265 -0.96 4.69 17.76
N SER A 266 -1.00 3.54 18.41
CA SER A 266 -0.51 3.36 19.79
C SER A 266 0.97 2.98 19.87
N LEU A 267 1.58 2.51 18.77
CA LEU A 267 2.98 2.12 18.76
C LEU A 267 3.87 3.36 18.91
N SER A 268 4.68 3.38 19.96
CA SER A 268 5.75 4.36 20.12
C SER A 268 6.99 3.87 19.37
N ILE A 269 7.19 4.35 18.14
CA ILE A 269 8.33 3.99 17.30
C ILE A 269 9.36 5.11 17.37
N ALA A 270 10.64 4.77 17.55
CA ALA A 270 11.71 5.76 17.52
C ALA A 270 11.83 6.35 16.10
N THR A 271 11.72 7.67 15.97
CA THR A 271 11.74 8.34 14.66
C THR A 271 12.97 9.24 14.51
N PRO A 272 13.70 9.18 13.37
CA PRO A 272 14.71 10.19 13.02
C PRO A 272 14.14 11.62 13.01
N GLU A 273 14.96 12.63 13.31
CA GLU A 273 14.56 14.04 13.54
C GLU A 273 13.82 14.73 12.37
N ASP A 274 13.77 14.14 11.17
CA ASP A 274 13.10 14.68 9.97
C ASP A 274 11.96 13.80 9.42
N THR A 275 11.44 12.87 10.23
CA THR A 275 10.40 11.93 9.78
C THR A 275 9.01 12.58 9.72
N ASN A 276 8.35 12.48 8.56
CA ASN A 276 6.93 12.82 8.46
C ASN A 276 6.09 11.78 9.25
N ALA A 277 5.60 12.18 10.42
CA ALA A 277 4.86 11.32 11.34
C ALA A 277 3.62 10.66 10.69
N GLU A 278 2.90 11.38 9.83
CA GLU A 278 1.71 10.84 9.14
C GLU A 278 2.10 9.72 8.15
N ARG A 279 3.24 9.87 7.45
CA ARG A 279 3.74 8.84 6.54
C ARG A 279 4.22 7.61 7.28
N LEU A 280 4.90 7.79 8.42
CA LEU A 280 5.32 6.66 9.23
C LEU A 280 4.11 5.90 9.77
N GLU A 281 3.10 6.61 10.29
CA GLU A 281 1.85 5.99 10.76
C GLU A 281 1.19 5.18 9.65
N MET A 282 1.13 5.72 8.43
CA MET A 282 0.59 5.02 7.26
C MET A 282 1.38 3.74 6.94
N ALA A 283 2.71 3.81 6.89
CA ALA A 283 3.57 2.66 6.59
C ALA A 283 3.42 1.55 7.64
N VAL A 284 3.36 1.93 8.92
CA VAL A 284 3.13 1.02 10.05
C VAL A 284 1.75 0.36 9.94
N ARG A 285 0.71 1.15 9.67
CA ARG A 285 -0.65 0.66 9.47
C ARG A 285 -0.72 -0.37 8.35
N VAL A 286 -0.18 -0.05 7.18
CA VAL A 286 -0.13 -0.97 6.03
C VAL A 286 0.62 -2.25 6.38
N THR A 287 1.76 -2.15 7.06
CA THR A 287 2.56 -3.31 7.48
C THR A 287 1.77 -4.24 8.40
N LEU A 288 1.09 -3.69 9.42
CA LEU A 288 0.28 -4.47 10.36
C LEU A 288 -0.96 -5.10 9.70
N LYS A 289 -1.65 -4.38 8.81
CA LYS A 289 -2.78 -4.93 8.06
C LYS A 289 -2.36 -6.07 7.14
N THR A 290 -1.19 -5.94 6.51
CA THR A 290 -0.60 -6.98 5.66
C THR A 290 -0.31 -8.23 6.49
N ALA A 291 0.25 -8.07 7.70
CA ALA A 291 0.44 -9.18 8.63
C ALA A 291 -0.88 -9.87 9.03
N ALA A 292 -1.94 -9.11 9.29
CA ALA A 292 -3.26 -9.65 9.65
C ALA A 292 -3.94 -10.43 8.52
N LEU A 293 -3.54 -10.16 7.28
CA LEU A 293 -4.09 -10.76 6.06
C LEU A 293 -3.11 -11.70 5.36
N HIS A 294 -1.95 -12.00 5.94
CA HIS A 294 -0.87 -12.73 5.28
C HIS A 294 -1.34 -13.99 4.52
N ASP A 295 -2.19 -14.83 5.11
CA ASP A 295 -2.74 -16.06 4.51
C ASP A 295 -3.78 -15.82 3.40
N ARG A 296 -4.15 -14.56 3.15
CA ARG A 296 -5.13 -14.12 2.15
C ARG A 296 -4.50 -13.33 1.01
N LEU A 297 -3.22 -12.98 1.15
CA LEU A 297 -2.45 -12.24 0.18
C LEU A 297 -1.60 -13.20 -0.64
N ASP A 298 -1.44 -12.92 -1.93
CA ASP A 298 -0.38 -13.50 -2.75
C ASP A 298 1.00 -12.94 -2.33
N ALA A 299 2.07 -13.42 -2.97
CA ALA A 299 3.42 -12.95 -2.68
C ALA A 299 3.54 -11.43 -2.92
N SER A 300 3.00 -10.94 -4.05
CA SER A 300 2.99 -9.52 -4.42
C SER A 300 2.45 -8.62 -3.33
N ASP A 301 1.24 -8.92 -2.86
CA ASP A 301 0.57 -8.10 -1.88
C ASP A 301 1.28 -8.15 -0.52
N ARG A 302 1.83 -9.31 -0.10
CA ARG A 302 2.63 -9.39 1.14
C ARG A 302 3.84 -8.46 1.09
N MET A 303 4.49 -8.43 -0.05
CA MET A 303 5.75 -7.71 -0.24
C MET A 303 5.55 -6.22 -0.47
N ARG A 304 4.50 -5.80 -1.20
CA ARG A 304 4.09 -4.38 -1.24
C ARG A 304 3.75 -3.85 0.14
N GLY A 305 3.13 -4.69 0.97
CA GLY A 305 2.68 -4.33 2.30
C GLY A 305 3.79 -4.15 3.34
N TYR A 306 4.71 -5.12 3.45
CA TYR A 306 5.78 -5.04 4.44
C TYR A 306 7.17 -5.46 3.94
N GLY A 307 7.36 -5.79 2.66
CA GLY A 307 8.63 -6.31 2.12
C GLY A 307 9.85 -5.45 2.42
N PRO A 308 9.81 -4.11 2.26
CA PRO A 308 10.92 -3.25 2.66
C PRO A 308 11.23 -3.27 4.16
N TRP A 309 10.21 -3.37 5.02
CA TRP A 309 10.42 -3.57 6.46
C TRP A 309 11.08 -4.91 6.73
N GLU A 310 10.59 -5.97 6.10
CA GLU A 310 11.14 -7.32 6.24
C GLU A 310 12.60 -7.37 5.81
N THR A 311 12.95 -6.66 4.73
CA THR A 311 14.33 -6.60 4.23
C THR A 311 15.23 -5.85 5.18
N SER A 312 14.82 -4.67 5.66
CA SER A 312 15.61 -3.94 6.65
C SER A 312 15.74 -4.72 7.97
N LEU A 313 14.74 -5.53 8.34
CA LEU A 313 14.80 -6.39 9.51
C LEU A 313 15.78 -7.56 9.32
N TYR A 314 15.82 -8.16 8.13
CA TYR A 314 16.64 -9.35 7.86
C TYR A 314 18.07 -9.01 7.44
N PHE A 315 18.24 -7.86 6.80
CA PHE A 315 19.47 -7.36 6.20
C PHE A 315 19.68 -5.88 6.59
N PRO A 316 19.87 -5.55 7.88
CA PRO A 316 20.02 -4.17 8.34
C PRO A 316 21.28 -3.48 7.79
N GLU A 317 22.30 -4.24 7.37
CA GLU A 317 23.48 -3.69 6.69
C GLU A 317 23.18 -3.23 5.26
N ARG A 318 22.01 -3.61 4.71
CA ARG A 318 21.58 -3.38 3.32
C ARG A 318 20.12 -2.89 3.24
N PRO A 319 19.80 -1.70 3.78
CA PRO A 319 18.46 -1.13 3.65
C PRO A 319 18.06 -0.96 2.17
N PRO A 320 16.76 -1.06 1.85
CA PRO A 320 16.24 -0.84 0.51
C PRO A 320 16.63 0.56 0.00
N GLY A 321 17.01 0.66 -1.27
CA GLY A 321 17.37 1.91 -1.92
C GLY A 321 18.85 2.27 -1.90
N GLN A 322 19.75 1.35 -1.54
CA GLN A 322 21.19 1.55 -1.71
C GLN A 322 21.58 1.62 -3.19
N ALA A 323 22.70 2.28 -3.52
CA ALA A 323 23.22 2.17 -4.88
C ALA A 323 23.88 0.79 -5.06
N ALA A 324 23.69 0.17 -6.23
CA ALA A 324 24.50 -0.97 -6.62
C ALA A 324 26.00 -0.60 -6.56
N THR A 325 26.85 -1.55 -6.17
CA THR A 325 28.30 -1.32 -6.22
C THR A 325 28.74 -1.05 -7.66
N GLU A 326 29.81 -0.29 -7.86
CA GLU A 326 30.39 -0.05 -9.19
C GLU A 326 30.74 -1.36 -9.93
N GLU A 327 31.11 -2.42 -9.19
CA GLU A 327 31.37 -3.75 -9.75
C GLU A 327 30.09 -4.41 -10.28
N THR A 328 29.00 -4.36 -9.51
CA THR A 328 27.68 -4.85 -9.93
C THR A 328 27.18 -4.06 -11.14
N ILE A 329 27.29 -2.73 -11.10
CA ILE A 329 26.88 -1.84 -12.20
C ILE A 329 27.66 -2.19 -13.47
N ALA A 330 28.99 -2.29 -13.39
CA ALA A 330 29.83 -2.62 -14.53
C ALA A 330 29.50 -4.01 -15.12
N SER A 331 29.15 -4.99 -14.27
CA SER A 331 28.80 -6.34 -14.70
C SER A 331 27.47 -6.36 -15.47
N VAL A 332 26.45 -5.66 -14.98
CA VAL A 332 25.16 -5.51 -15.67
C VAL A 332 25.31 -4.68 -16.95
N GLU A 333 26.05 -3.58 -16.92
CA GLU A 333 26.36 -2.75 -18.09
C GLU A 333 27.02 -3.59 -19.19
N ALA A 334 28.02 -4.41 -18.84
CA ALA A 334 28.69 -5.29 -19.78
C ALA A 334 27.75 -6.34 -20.40
N ALA A 335 26.86 -6.93 -19.59
CA ALA A 335 25.88 -7.91 -20.07
C ALA A 335 24.88 -7.28 -21.06
N LEU A 336 24.34 -6.09 -20.74
CA LEU A 336 23.40 -5.37 -21.61
C LEU A 336 24.07 -4.76 -22.85
N ALA A 337 25.35 -4.37 -22.76
CA ALA A 337 26.14 -3.89 -23.89
C ALA A 337 26.36 -4.97 -24.96
N ALA A 338 26.39 -6.26 -24.57
CA ALA A 338 26.55 -7.36 -25.50
C ALA A 338 25.30 -7.62 -26.37
N LEU A 339 24.14 -7.07 -26.00
CA LEU A 339 22.89 -7.26 -26.72
C LEU A 339 22.74 -6.31 -27.92
N SER A 340 22.12 -6.82 -28.98
CA SER A 340 21.68 -5.97 -30.09
C SER A 340 20.57 -5.01 -29.62
N PRO A 341 20.44 -3.81 -30.22
CA PRO A 341 19.34 -2.89 -29.92
C PRO A 341 17.95 -3.54 -29.99
N ALA A 342 17.73 -4.44 -30.95
CA ALA A 342 16.46 -5.14 -31.12
C ALA A 342 16.20 -6.13 -29.95
N ALA A 343 17.21 -6.92 -29.57
CA ALA A 343 17.09 -7.83 -28.43
C ALA A 343 16.91 -7.06 -27.11
N LEU A 344 17.56 -5.90 -26.97
CA LEU A 344 17.40 -5.04 -25.80
C LEU A 344 16.02 -4.37 -25.76
N ALA A 345 15.44 -3.99 -26.90
CA ALA A 345 14.08 -3.47 -26.94
C ALA A 345 13.06 -4.58 -26.66
N GLU A 346 13.30 -5.80 -27.13
CA GLU A 346 12.45 -6.97 -26.91
C GLU A 346 12.46 -7.41 -25.44
N ILE A 347 13.61 -7.42 -24.76
CA ILE A 347 13.68 -7.75 -23.33
C ILE A 347 13.00 -6.68 -22.47
N VAL A 348 13.10 -5.39 -22.84
CA VAL A 348 12.37 -4.30 -22.16
C VAL A 348 10.86 -4.44 -22.37
N GLU A 349 10.43 -4.78 -23.58
CA GLU A 349 9.01 -4.99 -23.90
C GLU A 349 8.45 -6.23 -23.19
N ARG A 350 9.20 -7.35 -23.21
CA ARG A 350 8.84 -8.59 -22.51
C ARG A 350 8.73 -8.35 -21.01
N HIS A 351 9.70 -7.65 -20.44
CA HIS A 351 9.62 -7.19 -19.07
C HIS A 351 8.32 -6.40 -18.89
N SER A 352 8.00 -5.39 -19.72
CA SER A 352 6.80 -4.54 -19.56
C SER A 352 5.45 -5.26 -19.75
N ASP A 353 5.37 -6.27 -20.62
CA ASP A 353 4.14 -6.97 -20.99
C ASP A 353 3.78 -8.11 -20.03
N GLU A 354 4.79 -8.74 -19.42
CA GLU A 354 4.55 -9.74 -18.40
C GLU A 354 4.02 -9.07 -17.14
N SER A 355 2.71 -9.17 -16.93
CA SER A 355 2.02 -8.81 -15.69
C SER A 355 2.46 -9.66 -14.48
N GLY A 356 3.57 -10.40 -14.61
CA GLY A 356 4.20 -11.30 -13.64
C GLY A 356 5.29 -10.64 -12.79
N TYR A 357 5.34 -9.31 -12.76
CA TYR A 357 6.11 -8.46 -11.82
C TYR A 357 5.80 -8.69 -10.35
N GLU A 358 5.14 -9.76 -9.99
CA GLU A 358 4.93 -10.07 -8.59
C GLU A 358 6.29 -10.49 -8.04
N ASP A 359 6.89 -11.61 -8.44
CA ASP A 359 8.08 -12.07 -7.69
C ASP A 359 9.38 -11.28 -7.90
N LEU A 360 9.63 -10.62 -9.04
CA LEU A 360 10.90 -9.93 -9.31
C LEU A 360 10.91 -8.42 -8.98
N ASP A 361 9.78 -7.75 -9.16
CA ASP A 361 9.58 -6.37 -8.69
C ASP A 361 9.56 -6.33 -7.15
N ILE A 362 9.13 -7.43 -6.53
CA ILE A 362 9.30 -7.76 -5.12
C ILE A 362 10.78 -7.77 -4.68
N PHE A 363 11.68 -8.37 -5.46
CA PHE A 363 13.12 -8.36 -5.13
C PHE A 363 13.78 -7.01 -5.40
N ALA A 364 13.32 -6.31 -6.45
CA ALA A 364 13.69 -4.92 -6.65
C ALA A 364 13.25 -4.06 -5.46
N VAL A 365 12.00 -4.16 -4.98
CA VAL A 365 11.46 -3.39 -3.84
C VAL A 365 12.16 -3.70 -2.50
N THR A 366 12.57 -4.94 -2.28
CA THR A 366 13.29 -5.35 -1.06
C THR A 366 14.75 -4.91 -1.07
N HIS A 367 15.45 -5.07 -2.19
CA HIS A 367 16.89 -4.88 -2.23
C HIS A 367 17.37 -3.63 -2.95
N ARG A 368 16.50 -2.82 -3.59
CA ARG A 368 16.83 -1.77 -4.59
C ARG A 368 18.29 -1.32 -4.53
N THR A 369 19.18 -2.12 -5.13
CA THR A 369 20.51 -1.70 -5.52
C THR A 369 20.31 -1.01 -6.85
N GLY A 370 19.85 0.25 -6.76
CA GLY A 370 19.53 1.05 -7.93
C GLY A 370 20.78 1.67 -8.53
N LEU A 371 20.63 2.20 -9.73
CA LEU A 371 21.61 3.16 -10.22
C LEU A 371 21.52 4.46 -9.41
N PRO A 372 22.65 5.16 -9.18
CA PRO A 372 22.62 6.52 -8.65
C PRO A 372 21.69 7.43 -9.48
N PRO A 373 21.00 8.42 -8.85
CA PRO A 373 20.22 9.40 -9.60
C PRO A 373 21.05 10.06 -10.71
N GLY A 374 20.54 10.05 -11.94
CA GLY A 374 21.25 10.62 -13.10
C GLY A 374 22.38 9.74 -13.67
N HIS A 375 22.42 8.46 -13.32
CA HIS A 375 23.41 7.54 -13.91
C HIS A 375 23.17 7.37 -15.42
N ARG A 376 24.26 7.51 -16.20
CA ARG A 376 24.26 7.50 -17.68
C ARG A 376 23.66 6.25 -18.31
N LEU A 377 23.72 5.10 -17.62
CA LEU A 377 23.29 3.81 -18.16
C LEU A 377 21.82 3.83 -18.59
N LEU A 378 20.93 4.52 -17.86
CA LEU A 378 19.52 4.60 -18.25
C LEU A 378 19.32 5.40 -19.54
N GLU A 379 20.04 6.51 -19.69
CA GLU A 379 20.01 7.34 -20.90
C GLU A 379 20.54 6.56 -22.11
N GLU A 380 21.64 5.84 -21.94
CA GLU A 380 22.21 5.01 -23.00
C GLU A 380 21.26 3.88 -23.43
N LEU A 381 20.62 3.19 -22.48
CA LEU A 381 19.68 2.12 -22.77
C LEU A 381 18.38 2.67 -23.41
N SER A 382 17.89 3.82 -22.94
CA SER A 382 16.78 4.57 -23.56
C SER A 382 17.08 4.90 -25.02
N ASP A 383 18.27 5.44 -25.31
CA ASP A 383 18.69 5.77 -26.68
C ASP A 383 18.87 4.53 -27.55
N ARG A 384 19.44 3.45 -27.02
CA ARG A 384 19.66 2.19 -27.77
C ARG A 384 18.36 1.47 -28.09
N THR A 385 17.38 1.51 -27.20
CA THR A 385 16.10 0.81 -27.38
C THR A 385 15.04 1.66 -28.07
N GLY A 386 15.17 2.99 -28.01
CA GLY A 386 14.11 3.93 -28.39
C GLY A 386 12.93 3.94 -27.41
N ARG A 387 13.08 3.34 -26.22
CA ARG A 387 12.08 3.30 -25.15
C ARG A 387 12.31 4.44 -24.15
N HIS A 388 11.26 4.85 -23.44
CA HIS A 388 11.36 5.89 -22.42
C HIS A 388 12.16 5.41 -21.20
N LEU A 389 12.81 6.33 -20.47
CA LEU A 389 13.57 6.01 -19.25
C LEU A 389 12.74 5.23 -18.21
N GLU A 390 11.43 5.50 -18.16
CA GLU A 390 10.49 4.82 -17.25
C GLU A 390 10.24 3.36 -17.64
N GLU A 391 10.37 3.00 -18.92
CA GLU A 391 10.22 1.62 -19.41
C GLU A 391 11.50 0.80 -19.18
N VAL A 392 12.67 1.44 -19.24
CA VAL A 392 13.99 0.78 -19.14
C VAL A 392 14.46 0.59 -17.68
N ARG A 393 14.02 1.49 -16.80
CA ARG A 393 14.43 1.52 -15.38
C ARG A 393 14.08 0.24 -14.61
N PRO A 394 12.88 -0.37 -14.75
CA PRO A 394 12.52 -1.59 -14.02
C PRO A 394 13.49 -2.73 -14.34
N LEU A 395 13.72 -3.03 -15.62
CA LEU A 395 14.61 -4.11 -16.06
C LEU A 395 16.02 -3.94 -15.48
N THR A 396 16.55 -2.72 -15.60
CA THR A 396 17.90 -2.41 -15.11
C THR A 396 18.00 -2.59 -13.60
N THR A 397 16.97 -2.19 -12.86
CA THR A 397 16.91 -2.34 -11.39
C THR A 397 16.82 -3.81 -10.99
N THR A 398 16.02 -4.60 -11.70
CA THR A 398 15.88 -6.05 -11.49
C THR A 398 17.22 -6.76 -11.68
N LEU A 399 17.91 -6.50 -12.79
CA LEU A 399 19.21 -7.12 -13.07
C LEU A 399 20.28 -6.71 -12.05
N LEU A 400 20.33 -5.43 -11.66
CA LEU A 400 21.26 -4.97 -10.63
C LEU A 400 20.99 -5.63 -9.27
N SER A 401 19.72 -5.74 -8.88
CA SER A 401 19.31 -6.35 -7.61
C SER A 401 19.65 -7.84 -7.58
N ALA A 402 19.30 -8.57 -8.63
CA ALA A 402 19.63 -9.99 -8.74
C ALA A 402 21.15 -10.24 -8.79
N THR A 403 21.89 -9.39 -9.49
CA THR A 403 23.36 -9.51 -9.59
C THR A 403 24.02 -9.19 -8.25
N ALA A 404 23.64 -8.08 -7.59
CA ALA A 404 24.16 -7.69 -6.29
C ALA A 404 23.98 -8.82 -5.27
N TRP A 405 22.78 -9.38 -5.22
CA TRP A 405 22.43 -10.45 -4.29
C TRP A 405 23.34 -11.67 -4.46
N ARG A 406 23.59 -12.09 -5.70
CA ARG A 406 24.47 -13.24 -6.00
C ARG A 406 25.95 -12.96 -5.82
N THR A 407 26.39 -11.70 -5.99
CA THR A 407 27.79 -11.34 -5.79
C THR A 407 28.18 -11.21 -4.32
N GLU A 408 27.23 -10.84 -3.46
CA GLU A 408 27.51 -10.44 -2.08
C GLU A 408 27.21 -11.51 -1.02
N ASP A 409 26.33 -12.48 -1.28
CA ASP A 409 25.96 -13.52 -0.30
C ASP A 409 26.90 -14.74 -0.27
N GLY A 410 27.96 -14.73 -1.07
CA GLY A 410 29.12 -15.61 -0.96
C GLY A 410 28.81 -17.08 -0.60
N GLU A 411 28.57 -17.93 -1.61
CA GLU A 411 28.61 -19.39 -1.52
C GLU A 411 28.14 -19.96 -0.16
N SER A 412 26.83 -19.96 0.11
CA SER A 412 26.28 -20.89 1.11
C SER A 412 25.14 -21.68 0.51
N ASP A 413 25.49 -22.90 0.12
CA ASP A 413 24.63 -23.94 -0.42
C ASP A 413 23.40 -24.22 0.45
N ASP A 414 22.36 -24.73 -0.25
CA ASP A 414 21.30 -25.63 0.21
C ASP A 414 19.89 -25.11 0.55
N ASP A 415 19.58 -23.80 0.55
CA ASP A 415 18.17 -23.32 0.76
C ASP A 415 17.83 -21.99 0.04
N ASP A 416 18.44 -21.78 -1.13
CA ASP A 416 18.68 -20.44 -1.66
C ASP A 416 17.50 -19.91 -2.50
N THR A 417 16.58 -19.17 -1.87
CA THR A 417 15.52 -18.40 -2.56
C THR A 417 16.12 -17.53 -3.68
N SER A 418 17.38 -17.10 -3.54
CA SER A 418 18.14 -16.36 -4.55
C SER A 418 18.41 -17.15 -5.83
N ALA A 419 18.61 -18.46 -5.74
CA ALA A 419 18.81 -19.34 -6.90
C ALA A 419 17.50 -19.51 -7.67
N TYR A 420 16.35 -19.61 -6.99
CA TYR A 420 15.06 -19.69 -7.67
C TYR A 420 14.76 -18.41 -8.44
N VAL A 421 15.01 -17.25 -7.83
CA VAL A 421 14.82 -15.94 -8.48
C VAL A 421 15.73 -15.80 -9.70
N GLY A 422 16.99 -16.23 -9.57
CA GLY A 422 17.93 -16.20 -10.68
C GLY A 422 17.55 -17.15 -11.82
N TRP A 423 17.08 -18.36 -11.53
CA TRP A 423 16.57 -19.27 -12.55
C TRP A 423 15.26 -18.80 -13.18
N GLY A 424 14.42 -18.06 -12.46
CA GLY A 424 13.23 -17.41 -13.02
C GLY A 424 13.58 -16.36 -14.06
N LEU A 425 14.57 -15.52 -13.76
CA LEU A 425 15.11 -14.56 -14.73
C LEU A 425 15.70 -15.25 -15.97
N VAL A 426 16.33 -16.42 -15.80
CA VAL A 426 16.86 -17.20 -16.93
C VAL A 426 15.75 -17.82 -17.76
N ASP A 427 14.67 -18.32 -17.15
CA ASP A 427 13.52 -18.82 -17.91
C ASP A 427 12.83 -17.70 -18.72
N GLU A 428 12.80 -16.48 -18.17
CA GLU A 428 12.11 -15.35 -18.79
C GLU A 428 12.95 -14.65 -19.88
N TYR A 429 14.24 -14.48 -19.62
CA TYR A 429 15.14 -13.68 -20.46
C TYR A 429 16.34 -14.44 -21.01
N GLY A 430 16.60 -15.67 -20.61
CA GLY A 430 17.83 -16.39 -20.97
C GLY A 430 18.01 -16.61 -22.48
N ASP A 431 16.91 -16.64 -23.24
CA ASP A 431 16.93 -16.66 -24.71
C ASP A 431 17.43 -15.33 -25.31
N LEU A 432 17.12 -14.20 -24.68
CA LEU A 432 17.50 -12.85 -25.11
C LEU A 432 18.81 -12.36 -24.47
N LEU A 433 19.14 -12.83 -23.27
CA LEU A 433 20.32 -12.49 -22.49
C LEU A 433 21.08 -13.78 -22.09
N PRO A 434 21.80 -14.43 -23.03
CA PRO A 434 22.47 -15.71 -22.76
C PRO A 434 23.57 -15.64 -21.69
N SER A 435 24.06 -14.44 -21.36
CA SER A 435 25.04 -14.22 -20.30
C SER A 435 24.43 -14.18 -18.90
N LEU A 436 23.09 -14.30 -18.77
CA LEU A 436 22.38 -14.12 -17.50
C LEU A 436 22.75 -15.17 -16.45
N GLU A 437 22.91 -16.44 -16.83
CA GLU A 437 23.40 -17.50 -15.92
C GLU A 437 24.77 -17.15 -15.33
N LEU A 438 25.67 -16.61 -16.17
CA LEU A 438 27.02 -16.20 -15.77
C LEU A 438 26.99 -14.95 -14.90
N LEU A 439 26.17 -13.97 -15.27
CA LEU A 439 25.99 -12.71 -14.55
C LEU A 439 25.50 -12.98 -13.12
N LEU A 440 24.54 -13.87 -12.97
CA LEU A 440 23.93 -14.25 -11.69
C LEU A 440 24.71 -15.35 -10.96
N ARG A 441 25.85 -15.80 -11.51
CA ARG A 441 26.68 -16.87 -10.93
C ARG A 441 25.85 -18.10 -10.54
N LEU A 442 24.91 -18.52 -11.38
CA LEU A 442 24.00 -19.61 -11.03
C LEU A 442 24.74 -20.95 -10.99
N GLY A 443 24.51 -21.71 -9.93
CA GLY A 443 24.90 -23.11 -9.83
C GLY A 443 23.98 -24.01 -10.66
N PRO A 444 24.07 -25.35 -10.56
CA PRO A 444 23.13 -26.24 -11.23
C PRO A 444 21.67 -25.91 -10.85
N ARG A 445 20.76 -26.03 -11.81
CA ARG A 445 19.33 -25.81 -11.58
C ARG A 445 18.79 -26.82 -10.56
N PRO A 446 18.08 -26.39 -9.49
CA PRO A 446 17.50 -27.30 -8.50
C PRO A 446 16.56 -28.31 -9.16
N GLU A 447 16.56 -29.56 -8.68
CA GLU A 447 15.73 -30.64 -9.25
C GLU A 447 14.22 -30.42 -9.06
N ASP A 448 13.85 -29.59 -8.09
CA ASP A 448 12.48 -29.22 -7.72
C ASP A 448 12.06 -27.82 -8.21
N TYR A 449 12.89 -27.19 -9.05
CA TYR A 449 12.56 -25.94 -9.74
C TYR A 449 11.49 -26.14 -10.82
#